data_AF-A0A6S7L7H4-F1
#
_entry.id   AF-A0A6S7L7H4-F1
#
_cell.length_a   1.000
_cell.length_b   1.000
_cell.length_c   1.000
_cell.angle_alpha   90.00
_cell.angle_beta   90.00
_cell.angle_gamma   90.00
#
_symmetry.space_group_name_H-M   'P 1'
#
loop_
_entity.id
_entity.type
_entity.pdbx_description
1 polymer ?
#
loop_
_entity_poly.entity_id
_entity_poly.type
_entity_poly.pdbx_seq_one_letter_code
_entity_poly.pdbx_strand_id
1 'polypeptide(L)'
;MITEKNSTKFRLPKPVHVLIENDTVPENENKELIQNKNSLTNTKIIESRPRNTTDYEKGHKDMCKNSWQENYTKLHQHLIETNKKKFYIVVCPGGGWGNRLRDLINSFHFAVVAKRAFVVYCDIPNSPLDRFLAPRYIKWNYKVNETQLTVRRRYNVKINDIKDDPKIFEQMLNYSVEYDVLYEGNKNQYLANLLKYDLPVWPNLRQMMGCTFYYLFKKSDFLQKRLDEWKEKLGFNQNIVLGIHIRQGDSVFHHNRQDTRFKNTKDIEAGFECALQIQKEIEKKYKTDKVIWFLAADSEKMKTFAKQKYGDKVRCITGAIEHVGHVTKGNEDAGHLSMFLDFFLLQDADYRLYPGPSTFDNAVDYITLGSQNAARAFSRGKVGPCVIPPSLKD
;
A
#
# COMPACT_ATOMS: atom_id res chain seq x y z
N MET A 1 12.23 4.00 49.94
CA MET A 1 11.24 3.10 49.29
C MET A 1 9.93 3.87 49.32
N ILE A 2 9.35 4.41 48.26
CA ILE A 2 9.15 3.99 46.87
C ILE A 2 9.34 5.23 45.97
N THR A 3 9.97 5.06 44.80
CA THR A 3 10.29 6.14 43.86
C THR A 3 9.10 6.49 42.94
N GLU A 4 8.74 7.77 42.91
CA GLU A 4 7.76 8.36 41.97
C GLU A 4 8.31 8.35 40.55
N LYS A 5 7.53 7.80 39.59
CA LYS A 5 7.82 7.91 38.16
C LYS A 5 7.15 9.16 37.59
N ASN A 6 7.99 10.09 37.15
CA ASN A 6 7.66 11.27 36.37
C ASN A 6 6.77 10.94 35.16
N SER A 7 5.56 11.52 35.10
CA SER A 7 4.75 11.60 33.89
C SER A 7 5.20 12.79 33.04
N THR A 8 5.80 12.53 31.87
CA THR A 8 6.10 13.57 30.88
C THR A 8 4.80 13.99 30.18
N LYS A 9 4.28 15.17 30.53
CA LYS A 9 3.21 15.87 29.80
C LYS A 9 3.72 16.28 28.41
N PHE A 10 3.21 15.65 27.36
CA PHE A 10 3.36 16.11 25.99
C PHE A 10 2.50 17.38 25.80
N ARG A 11 3.14 18.54 25.61
CA ARG A 11 2.46 19.77 25.14
C ARG A 11 2.49 19.79 23.61
N LEU A 12 1.32 19.92 22.99
CA LEU A 12 1.20 20.24 21.56
C LEU A 12 1.62 21.70 21.31
N PRO A 13 2.30 22.01 20.20
CA PRO A 13 2.62 23.39 19.83
C PRO A 13 1.35 24.17 19.43
N LYS A 14 1.30 25.46 19.81
CA LYS A 14 0.25 26.41 19.40
C LYS A 14 0.39 26.73 17.91
N PRO A 15 -0.72 27.06 17.21
CA PRO A 15 -0.69 27.41 15.80
C PRO A 15 0.09 28.71 15.59
N VAL A 16 1.07 28.67 14.69
CA VAL A 16 1.76 29.86 14.17
C VAL A 16 0.95 30.35 12.97
N HIS A 17 0.44 31.57 13.06
CA HIS A 17 -0.13 32.27 11.90
C HIS A 17 1.03 32.66 10.98
N VAL A 18 1.09 32.04 9.79
CA VAL A 18 1.95 32.48 8.70
C VAL A 18 1.11 33.33 7.77
N LEU A 19 1.46 34.62 7.67
CA LEU A 19 0.95 35.53 6.66
C LEU A 19 1.50 35.09 5.31
N ILE A 20 0.61 34.83 4.35
CA ILE A 20 0.96 34.54 2.96
C ILE A 20 1.01 35.90 2.25
N GLU A 21 2.21 36.31 1.84
CA GLU A 21 2.39 37.38 0.86
C GLU A 21 2.01 36.86 -0.53
N ASN A 22 1.26 37.69 -1.26
CA ASN A 22 0.78 37.42 -2.61
C ASN A 22 1.87 37.71 -3.63
N ASP A 23 2.47 36.66 -4.21
CA ASP A 23 3.25 36.79 -5.44
C ASP A 23 2.43 36.31 -6.64
N THR A 24 2.05 37.26 -7.48
CA THR A 24 1.43 37.07 -8.79
C THR A 24 2.41 36.43 -9.77
N VAL A 25 2.03 35.29 -10.36
CA VAL A 25 2.77 34.63 -11.45
C VAL A 25 2.18 35.08 -12.81
N PRO A 26 2.98 35.40 -13.84
CA PRO A 26 2.50 35.96 -15.10
C PRO A 26 1.79 34.92 -15.99
N GLU A 27 0.65 35.32 -16.57
CA GLU A 27 -0.05 34.60 -17.63
C GLU A 27 0.75 34.62 -18.94
N ASN A 28 1.53 33.57 -19.25
CA ASN A 28 1.87 33.27 -20.66
C ASN A 28 2.40 31.85 -21.00
N GLU A 29 2.28 30.83 -20.15
CA GLU A 29 2.78 29.47 -20.47
C GLU A 29 1.73 28.49 -21.07
N ASN A 30 0.50 28.93 -21.34
CA ASN A 30 -0.60 28.03 -21.71
C ASN A 30 -0.72 27.66 -23.21
N LYS A 31 0.26 28.02 -24.07
CA LYS A 31 0.18 27.70 -25.52
C LYS A 31 1.16 26.63 -26.02
N GLU A 32 2.20 26.26 -25.27
CA GLU A 32 3.12 25.16 -25.65
C GLU A 32 2.66 23.77 -25.17
N LEU A 33 1.69 23.69 -24.26
CA LEU A 33 1.21 22.42 -23.68
C LEU A 33 0.28 21.60 -24.59
N ILE A 34 -0.14 22.13 -25.75
CA ILE A 34 -1.11 21.45 -26.63
C ILE A 34 -0.43 20.72 -27.78
N GLN A 35 0.80 21.08 -28.18
CA GLN A 35 1.50 20.38 -29.28
C GLN A 35 2.24 19.10 -28.85
N ASN A 36 2.50 18.90 -27.55
CA ASN A 36 3.25 17.73 -27.06
C ASN A 36 2.40 16.47 -26.79
N LYS A 37 1.07 16.52 -26.92
CA LYS A 37 0.19 15.34 -26.72
C LYS A 37 0.20 14.34 -27.89
N ASN A 38 0.67 14.74 -29.07
CA ASN A 38 0.66 13.88 -30.26
C ASN A 38 1.97 13.09 -30.48
N SER A 39 2.98 13.22 -29.62
CA SER A 39 4.29 12.55 -29.78
C SER A 39 4.49 11.30 -28.91
N LEU A 40 3.51 10.90 -28.09
CA LEU A 40 3.66 9.80 -27.10
C LEU A 40 3.14 8.43 -27.57
N THR A 41 2.68 8.28 -28.81
CA THR A 41 1.91 7.08 -29.22
C THR A 41 2.63 6.09 -30.13
N ASN A 42 3.96 6.17 -30.29
CA ASN A 42 4.71 5.22 -31.13
C ASN A 42 5.67 4.30 -30.36
N THR A 43 5.27 3.86 -29.16
CA THR A 43 5.95 2.73 -28.51
C THR A 43 5.38 1.43 -29.07
N LYS A 44 6.18 0.65 -29.82
CA LYS A 44 5.81 -0.71 -30.25
C LYS A 44 5.59 -1.59 -29.01
N ILE A 45 4.32 -1.72 -28.59
CA ILE A 45 3.90 -2.67 -27.57
C ILE A 45 4.18 -4.07 -28.10
N ILE A 46 4.83 -4.93 -27.30
CA ILE A 46 5.05 -6.33 -27.69
C ILE A 46 3.66 -6.99 -27.87
N GLU A 47 3.30 -7.37 -29.09
CA GLU A 47 2.01 -8.01 -29.42
C GLU A 47 1.78 -9.32 -28.65
N SER A 48 2.85 -9.99 -28.22
CA SER A 48 2.85 -11.21 -27.41
C SER A 48 2.99 -10.98 -25.90
N ARG A 49 3.04 -9.74 -25.41
CA ARG A 49 3.03 -9.48 -23.97
C ARG A 49 1.77 -10.13 -23.39
N PRO A 50 1.84 -10.84 -22.26
CA PRO A 50 0.62 -11.26 -21.56
C PRO A 50 -0.30 -10.04 -21.49
N ARG A 51 -1.46 -10.12 -22.15
CA ARG A 51 -2.49 -9.08 -22.08
C ARG A 51 -2.70 -8.87 -20.60
N ASN A 52 -2.24 -7.73 -20.10
CA ASN A 52 -2.08 -7.42 -18.68
C ASN A 52 -3.19 -8.14 -17.90
N THR A 53 -2.85 -9.24 -17.21
CA THR A 53 -3.72 -9.80 -16.15
C THR A 53 -3.93 -8.77 -15.03
N THR A 54 -3.27 -7.62 -15.18
CA THR A 54 -3.23 -6.36 -14.44
C THR A 54 -3.76 -5.19 -15.28
N ASP A 55 -4.83 -5.34 -16.07
CA ASP A 55 -5.75 -4.20 -16.21
C ASP A 55 -6.39 -4.03 -14.83
N TYR A 56 -5.61 -3.47 -13.91
CA TYR A 56 -5.89 -3.37 -12.49
C TYR A 56 -7.28 -2.78 -12.30
N GLU A 57 -7.60 -1.77 -13.11
CA GLU A 57 -8.91 -1.14 -13.13
C GLU A 57 -10.00 -2.09 -13.60
N LYS A 58 -9.84 -2.77 -14.74
CA LYS A 58 -10.87 -3.71 -15.24
C LYS A 58 -11.07 -4.92 -14.32
N GLY A 59 -9.99 -5.59 -13.91
CA GLY A 59 -10.06 -6.77 -13.05
C GLY A 59 -10.75 -6.48 -11.72
N HIS A 60 -10.43 -5.35 -11.08
CA HIS A 60 -11.13 -4.94 -9.87
C HIS A 60 -12.55 -4.48 -10.14
N LYS A 61 -12.82 -3.76 -11.24
CA LYS A 61 -14.18 -3.33 -11.57
C LYS A 61 -15.14 -4.52 -11.77
N ASP A 62 -14.66 -5.62 -12.31
CA ASP A 62 -15.48 -6.81 -12.53
C ASP A 62 -15.61 -7.67 -11.26
N MET A 63 -14.51 -7.87 -10.53
CA MET A 63 -14.49 -8.73 -9.33
C MET A 63 -14.98 -8.06 -8.05
N CYS A 64 -14.82 -6.74 -7.93
CA CYS A 64 -15.02 -6.03 -6.68
C CYS A 64 -16.37 -5.32 -6.56
N LYS A 65 -17.29 -5.49 -7.52
CA LYS A 65 -18.64 -4.92 -7.44
C LYS A 65 -19.49 -5.67 -6.44
N ASN A 66 -19.96 -4.97 -5.41
CA ASN A 66 -20.98 -5.49 -4.51
C ASN A 66 -21.88 -4.39 -3.94
N SER A 67 -23.13 -4.76 -3.66
CA SER A 67 -24.23 -3.83 -3.34
C SER A 67 -24.00 -2.96 -2.10
N TRP A 68 -23.25 -3.45 -1.11
CA TRP A 68 -22.98 -2.69 0.11
C TRP A 68 -22.07 -1.47 -0.12
N GLN A 69 -21.18 -1.51 -1.11
CA GLN A 69 -20.27 -0.41 -1.43
C GLN A 69 -21.04 0.84 -1.86
N GLU A 70 -22.07 0.68 -2.69
CA GLU A 70 -22.93 1.79 -3.12
C GLU A 70 -23.71 2.36 -1.93
N ASN A 71 -24.27 1.49 -1.08
CA ASN A 71 -25.00 1.90 0.12
C ASN A 71 -24.07 2.65 1.09
N TYR A 72 -22.86 2.16 1.31
CA TYR A 72 -21.89 2.81 2.17
C TYR A 72 -21.37 4.12 1.56
N THR A 73 -21.19 4.20 0.24
CA THR A 73 -20.84 5.46 -0.45
C THR A 73 -21.89 6.54 -0.17
N LYS A 74 -23.18 6.21 -0.31
CA LYS A 74 -24.29 7.11 -0.02
C LYS A 74 -24.33 7.51 1.46
N LEU A 75 -24.15 6.55 2.37
CA LEU A 75 -24.08 6.80 3.81
C LEU A 75 -22.93 7.74 4.17
N HIS A 76 -21.73 7.47 3.64
CA HIS A 76 -20.52 8.27 3.89
C HIS A 76 -20.73 9.73 3.46
N GLN A 77 -21.25 9.93 2.25
CA GLN A 77 -21.57 11.25 1.73
C GLN A 77 -22.60 11.98 2.61
N HIS A 78 -23.69 11.30 2.97
CA HIS A 78 -24.71 11.84 3.86
C HIS A 78 -24.16 12.27 5.23
N LEU A 79 -23.26 11.48 5.83
CA LEU A 79 -22.67 11.78 7.14
C LEU A 79 -21.67 12.95 7.09
N ILE A 80 -21.02 13.17 5.96
CA ILE A 80 -20.14 14.33 5.75
C ILE A 80 -20.95 15.62 5.55
N GLU A 81 -22.05 15.55 4.79
CA GLU A 81 -22.83 16.73 4.39
C GLU A 81 -23.83 17.19 5.47
N THR A 82 -24.26 16.31 6.37
CA THR A 82 -25.33 16.61 7.34
C THR A 82 -24.80 16.90 8.74
N ASN A 83 -25.71 17.36 9.62
CA ASN A 83 -25.44 17.58 11.03
C ASN A 83 -25.37 16.28 11.86
N LYS A 84 -25.66 15.10 11.27
CA LYS A 84 -25.59 13.78 11.95
C LYS A 84 -24.18 13.19 11.97
N LYS A 85 -23.18 14.06 12.14
CA LYS A 85 -21.73 13.85 12.04
C LYS A 85 -21.22 12.69 12.90
N LYS A 86 -21.30 11.46 12.38
CA LYS A 86 -20.73 10.25 12.99
C LYS A 86 -19.50 9.80 12.21
N PHE A 87 -18.33 10.10 12.75
CA PHE A 87 -17.04 9.80 12.14
C PHE A 87 -16.34 8.66 12.87
N TYR A 88 -15.57 7.90 12.10
CA TYR A 88 -14.52 7.02 12.61
C TYR A 88 -13.20 7.45 11.99
N ILE A 89 -12.32 8.03 12.81
CA ILE A 89 -11.06 8.61 12.37
C ILE A 89 -9.94 7.65 12.73
N VAL A 90 -9.17 7.26 11.72
CA VAL A 90 -7.95 6.45 11.91
C VAL A 90 -6.75 7.36 11.79
N VAL A 91 -5.92 7.40 12.83
CA VAL A 91 -4.59 7.97 12.71
C VAL A 91 -3.68 6.95 12.05
N CYS A 92 -2.86 7.38 11.10
CA CYS A 92 -1.94 6.50 10.39
C CYS A 92 -1.20 5.56 11.37
N PRO A 93 -1.42 4.24 11.29
CA PRO A 93 -0.82 3.30 12.23
C PRO A 93 0.71 3.29 12.07
N GLY A 94 1.41 2.95 13.16
CA GLY A 94 2.86 2.79 13.14
C GLY A 94 3.32 1.61 12.27
N GLY A 95 4.64 1.54 12.00
CA GLY A 95 5.26 0.45 11.23
C GLY A 95 5.31 0.69 9.72
N GLY A 96 5.73 -0.35 8.97
CA GLY A 96 5.87 -0.31 7.51
C GLY A 96 4.53 -0.42 6.75
N TRP A 97 4.53 -0.03 5.47
CA TRP A 97 3.33 0.10 4.63
C TRP A 97 2.40 -1.12 4.63
N GLY A 98 2.93 -2.34 4.52
CA GLY A 98 2.11 -3.56 4.52
C GLY A 98 1.29 -3.76 5.81
N ASN A 99 1.84 -3.37 6.97
CA ASN A 99 1.08 -3.37 8.23
C ASN A 99 0.05 -2.24 8.24
N ARG A 100 0.44 -1.04 7.81
CA ARG A 100 -0.46 0.11 7.77
C ARG A 100 -1.68 -0.14 6.89
N LEU A 101 -1.47 -0.72 5.71
CA LEU A 101 -2.55 -1.05 4.79
C LEU A 101 -3.53 -2.04 5.41
N ARG A 102 -3.03 -3.08 6.07
CA ARG A 102 -3.88 -4.05 6.79
C ARG A 102 -4.73 -3.37 7.85
N ASP A 103 -4.12 -2.52 8.65
CA ASP A 103 -4.81 -1.83 9.73
C ASP A 103 -5.83 -0.81 9.19
N LEU A 104 -5.51 -0.07 8.12
CA LEU A 104 -6.44 0.82 7.44
C LEU A 104 -7.67 0.08 6.90
N ILE A 105 -7.46 -1.06 6.21
CA ILE A 105 -8.55 -1.88 5.68
C ILE A 105 -9.42 -2.45 6.81
N ASN A 106 -8.80 -2.94 7.89
CA ASN A 106 -9.51 -3.46 9.05
C ASN A 106 -10.38 -2.38 9.70
N SER A 107 -9.80 -1.20 9.89
CA SER A 107 -10.48 -0.03 10.43
C SER A 107 -11.62 0.48 9.53
N PHE A 108 -11.46 0.39 8.22
CA PHE A 108 -12.54 0.73 7.29
C PHE A 108 -13.73 -0.21 7.43
N HIS A 109 -13.52 -1.53 7.45
CA HIS A 109 -14.61 -2.49 7.64
C HIS A 109 -15.35 -2.26 8.96
N PHE A 110 -14.63 -1.88 10.01
CA PHE A 110 -15.26 -1.45 11.25
C PHE A 110 -16.18 -0.24 11.05
N ALA A 111 -15.71 0.80 10.36
CA ALA A 111 -16.53 1.98 10.08
C ALA A 111 -17.80 1.65 9.29
N VAL A 112 -17.71 0.69 8.36
CA VAL A 112 -18.86 0.18 7.60
C VAL A 112 -19.90 -0.45 8.52
N VAL A 113 -19.48 -1.40 9.37
CA VAL A 113 -20.40 -2.07 10.32
C VAL A 113 -20.96 -1.09 11.35
N ALA A 114 -20.12 -0.17 11.84
CA ALA A 114 -20.49 0.88 12.78
C ALA A 114 -21.37 1.98 12.15
N LYS A 115 -21.62 1.95 10.83
CA LYS A 115 -22.35 2.97 10.08
C LYS A 115 -21.79 4.39 10.31
N ARG A 116 -20.46 4.51 10.28
CA ARG A 116 -19.72 5.76 10.48
C ARG A 116 -19.00 6.19 9.21
N ALA A 117 -18.85 7.49 9.00
CA ALA A 117 -18.01 8.03 7.94
C ALA A 117 -16.54 7.74 8.27
N PHE A 118 -15.91 6.90 7.45
CA PHE A 118 -14.49 6.58 7.56
C PHE A 118 -13.64 7.76 7.11
N VAL A 119 -12.71 8.18 7.96
CA VAL A 119 -11.75 9.24 7.70
C VAL A 119 -10.35 8.77 8.12
N VAL A 120 -9.36 9.07 7.29
CA VAL A 120 -7.96 8.76 7.55
C VAL A 120 -7.22 10.07 7.80
N TYR A 121 -6.56 10.13 8.95
CA TYR A 121 -5.72 11.23 9.36
C TYR A 121 -4.26 10.76 9.39
N CYS A 122 -3.51 11.14 8.36
CA CYS A 122 -2.11 10.77 8.19
C CYS A 122 -1.22 12.01 8.14
N ASP A 123 -1.37 12.89 9.12
CA ASP A 123 -0.52 14.08 9.27
C ASP A 123 0.80 13.68 9.93
N ILE A 124 1.67 13.03 9.15
CA ILE A 124 3.11 13.11 9.38
C ILE A 124 3.56 14.38 8.66
N PRO A 125 4.22 15.34 9.34
CA PRO A 125 4.76 16.51 8.66
C PRO A 125 5.56 16.07 7.43
N ASN A 126 5.26 16.67 6.28
CA ASN A 126 5.96 16.52 5.00
C ASN A 126 5.66 15.25 4.17
N SER A 127 4.76 14.34 4.57
CA SER A 127 4.41 13.22 3.69
C SER A 127 3.01 12.64 3.95
N PRO A 128 1.95 13.42 3.68
CA PRO A 128 0.59 12.99 3.93
C PRO A 128 0.17 11.91 2.92
N LEU A 129 -0.69 10.99 3.34
CA LEU A 129 -1.12 9.86 2.50
C LEU A 129 -1.81 10.34 1.21
N ASP A 130 -2.52 11.46 1.28
CA ASP A 130 -3.26 12.05 0.16
C ASP A 130 -2.37 12.62 -0.95
N ARG A 131 -1.07 12.80 -0.67
CA ARG A 131 -0.06 13.10 -1.69
C ARG A 131 0.16 11.94 -2.66
N PHE A 132 0.02 10.69 -2.20
CA PHE A 132 0.32 9.49 -2.99
C PHE A 132 -0.95 8.74 -3.42
N LEU A 133 -1.97 8.71 -2.56
CA LEU A 133 -3.23 8.05 -2.83
C LEU A 133 -4.36 9.06 -2.76
N ALA A 134 -5.28 9.02 -3.71
CA ALA A 134 -6.48 9.85 -3.69
C ALA A 134 -7.73 9.02 -3.33
N PRO A 135 -8.78 9.65 -2.79
CA PRO A 135 -10.13 9.11 -2.73
C PRO A 135 -10.59 8.50 -4.06
N ARG A 136 -11.12 7.27 -4.01
CA ARG A 136 -11.87 6.69 -5.14
C ARG A 136 -13.39 6.89 -4.99
N TYR A 137 -14.04 6.16 -4.08
CA TYR A 137 -15.50 6.22 -3.91
C TYR A 137 -15.97 6.99 -2.68
N ILE A 138 -15.11 7.14 -1.66
CA ILE A 138 -15.43 7.90 -0.44
C ILE A 138 -14.37 8.94 -0.14
N LYS A 139 -14.77 10.07 0.44
CA LYS A 139 -13.87 11.16 0.85
C LYS A 139 -13.15 10.83 2.17
N TRP A 140 -12.29 9.82 2.16
CA TRP A 140 -11.57 9.41 3.38
C TRP A 140 -10.56 10.46 3.86
N ASN A 141 -10.12 11.39 3.01
CA ASN A 141 -9.25 12.51 3.39
C ASN A 141 -10.03 13.76 3.86
N TYR A 142 -11.29 13.59 4.25
CA TYR A 142 -12.13 14.69 4.73
C TYR A 142 -11.59 15.28 6.04
N LYS A 143 -11.48 16.62 6.09
CA LYS A 143 -11.04 17.33 7.30
C LYS A 143 -12.22 17.54 8.24
N VAL A 144 -12.27 16.76 9.32
CA VAL A 144 -13.32 16.86 10.33
C VAL A 144 -13.09 18.08 11.20
N ASN A 145 -14.06 19.01 11.22
CA ASN A 145 -14.08 20.10 12.20
C ASN A 145 -14.69 19.60 13.52
N GLU A 146 -13.82 19.35 14.49
CA GLU A 146 -14.19 18.78 15.79
C GLU A 146 -14.72 19.78 16.81
N THR A 147 -14.62 21.08 16.54
CA THR A 147 -14.90 22.14 17.54
C THR A 147 -16.30 22.08 18.15
N GLN A 148 -17.26 21.42 17.48
CA GLN A 148 -18.64 21.26 17.93
C GLN A 148 -19.06 19.79 18.07
N LEU A 149 -18.11 18.85 18.13
CA LEU A 149 -18.37 17.41 18.13
C LEU A 149 -17.92 16.77 19.44
N THR A 150 -18.69 15.79 19.91
CA THR A 150 -18.24 14.91 21.00
C THR A 150 -17.18 13.95 20.45
N VAL A 151 -15.99 13.96 21.05
CA VAL A 151 -14.83 13.19 20.56
C VAL A 151 -14.38 12.20 21.62
N ARG A 152 -14.15 10.95 21.21
CA ARG A 152 -13.50 9.92 22.01
C ARG A 152 -12.22 9.47 21.35
N ARG A 153 -11.13 9.45 22.11
CA ARG A 153 -9.79 9.09 21.63
C ARG A 153 -9.27 7.85 22.32
N ARG A 154 -8.73 6.91 21.52
CA ARG A 154 -7.98 5.71 21.95
C ARG A 154 -8.59 4.98 23.14
N TYR A 155 -9.46 4.03 22.86
CA TYR A 155 -10.05 3.17 23.87
C TYR A 155 -9.96 1.71 23.46
N ASN A 156 -9.87 0.85 24.46
CA ASN A 156 -9.85 -0.58 24.25
C ASN A 156 -11.26 -1.10 24.05
N VAL A 157 -11.38 -2.02 23.10
CA VAL A 157 -12.60 -2.75 22.81
C VAL A 157 -12.25 -4.22 22.82
N LYS A 158 -12.87 -4.98 23.72
CA LYS A 158 -12.74 -6.44 23.69
C LYS A 158 -13.66 -6.96 22.59
N ILE A 159 -13.05 -7.71 21.68
CA ILE A 159 -13.74 -8.31 20.54
C ILE A 159 -14.91 -9.20 20.98
N ASN A 160 -14.74 -9.91 22.09
CA ASN A 160 -15.76 -10.81 22.62
C ASN A 160 -17.00 -10.05 23.09
N ASP A 161 -16.84 -8.89 23.72
CA ASP A 161 -17.94 -8.06 24.23
C ASP A 161 -18.89 -7.60 23.11
N ILE A 162 -18.40 -7.51 21.86
CA ILE A 162 -19.21 -7.13 20.69
C ILE A 162 -19.96 -8.32 20.09
N LYS A 163 -19.41 -9.53 20.24
CA LYS A 163 -20.01 -10.75 19.68
C LYS A 163 -21.30 -11.12 20.42
N ASP A 164 -21.35 -10.82 21.72
CA ASP A 164 -22.38 -11.35 22.62
C ASP A 164 -23.57 -10.39 22.80
N ASP A 165 -23.44 -9.09 22.52
CA ASP A 165 -24.57 -8.14 22.53
C ASP A 165 -24.37 -6.92 21.58
N PRO A 166 -25.10 -6.86 20.45
CA PRO A 166 -25.09 -5.72 19.53
C PRO A 166 -25.52 -4.38 20.17
N LYS A 167 -26.32 -4.39 21.24
CA LYS A 167 -26.73 -3.16 21.93
C LYS A 167 -25.57 -2.56 22.72
N ILE A 168 -24.69 -3.38 23.29
CA ILE A 168 -23.44 -2.92 23.90
C ILE A 168 -22.58 -2.23 22.84
N PHE A 169 -22.50 -2.82 21.64
CA PHE A 169 -21.76 -2.22 20.52
C PHE A 169 -22.31 -0.84 20.11
N GLU A 170 -23.63 -0.70 20.01
CA GLU A 170 -24.26 0.60 19.70
C GLU A 170 -24.07 1.63 20.83
N GLN A 171 -24.20 1.21 22.09
CA GLN A 171 -23.96 2.07 23.26
C GLN A 171 -22.51 2.52 23.37
N MET A 172 -21.56 1.68 22.99
CA MET A 172 -20.13 2.01 22.97
C MET A 172 -19.78 3.10 21.94
N LEU A 173 -20.60 3.25 20.90
CA LEU A 173 -20.42 4.18 19.78
C LEU A 173 -21.34 5.42 19.93
N ASN A 174 -21.34 6.03 21.11
CA ASN A 174 -22.17 7.20 21.41
C ASN A 174 -21.50 8.56 21.10
N TYR A 175 -20.23 8.59 20.69
CA TYR A 175 -19.56 9.85 20.32
C TYR A 175 -19.73 10.18 18.84
N SER A 176 -19.73 11.48 18.54
CA SER A 176 -19.76 12.01 17.17
C SER A 176 -18.48 11.63 16.43
N VAL A 177 -17.34 11.63 17.11
CA VAL A 177 -16.04 11.25 16.56
C VAL A 177 -15.39 10.18 17.42
N GLU A 178 -15.04 9.05 16.79
CA GLU A 178 -14.36 7.93 17.43
C GLU A 178 -12.97 7.75 16.79
N TYR A 179 -11.92 7.76 17.59
CA TYR A 179 -10.54 7.59 17.14
C TYR A 179 -9.94 6.26 17.56
N ASP A 180 -9.22 5.61 16.63
CA ASP A 180 -8.25 4.53 16.89
C ASP A 180 -8.71 3.50 17.94
N VAL A 181 -9.78 2.76 17.62
CA VAL A 181 -10.26 1.66 18.46
C VAL A 181 -9.18 0.58 18.57
N LEU A 182 -8.71 0.32 19.80
CA LEU A 182 -7.71 -0.69 20.10
C LEU A 182 -8.41 -2.00 20.46
N TYR A 183 -8.39 -2.97 19.54
CA TYR A 183 -9.01 -4.27 19.81
C TYR A 183 -8.13 -5.17 20.65
N GLU A 184 -8.67 -5.67 21.76
CA GLU A 184 -8.11 -6.79 22.51
C GLU A 184 -8.63 -8.10 21.89
N GLY A 185 -7.78 -8.82 21.16
CA GLY A 185 -8.10 -10.09 20.51
C GLY A 185 -7.61 -10.22 19.05
N ASN A 186 -7.94 -11.33 18.38
CA ASN A 186 -7.55 -11.58 16.98
C ASN A 186 -8.45 -10.79 16.01
N LYS A 187 -8.00 -9.60 15.59
CA LYS A 187 -8.71 -8.70 14.66
C LYS A 187 -9.18 -9.38 13.37
N ASN A 188 -8.37 -10.28 12.79
CA ASN A 188 -8.72 -10.94 11.52
C ASN A 188 -9.87 -11.95 11.70
N GLN A 189 -9.87 -12.68 12.81
CA GLN A 189 -10.95 -13.61 13.16
C GLN A 189 -12.24 -12.86 13.51
N TYR A 190 -12.11 -11.72 14.19
CA TYR A 190 -13.24 -10.85 14.50
C TYR A 190 -13.88 -10.24 13.25
N LEU A 191 -13.08 -9.70 12.32
CA LEU A 191 -13.59 -9.19 11.05
C LEU A 191 -14.27 -10.28 10.24
N ALA A 192 -13.68 -11.49 10.15
CA ALA A 192 -14.33 -12.63 9.49
C ALA A 192 -15.68 -12.99 10.12
N ASN A 193 -15.83 -12.82 11.44
CA ASN A 193 -17.09 -13.05 12.14
C ASN A 193 -18.08 -11.89 11.97
N LEU A 194 -17.63 -10.63 11.98
CA LEU A 194 -18.44 -9.44 11.73
C LEU A 194 -18.95 -9.35 10.29
N LEU A 195 -18.15 -9.79 9.33
CA LEU A 195 -18.51 -9.84 7.92
C LEU A 195 -19.68 -10.79 7.63
N LYS A 196 -20.16 -11.57 8.62
CA LYS A 196 -21.43 -12.30 8.53
C LYS A 196 -22.67 -11.43 8.75
N TYR A 197 -22.54 -10.21 9.27
CA TYR A 197 -23.63 -9.27 9.52
C TYR A 197 -23.89 -8.36 8.30
N ASP A 198 -24.31 -8.93 7.17
CA ASP A 198 -24.75 -8.22 5.94
C ASP A 198 -23.67 -7.62 5.01
N LEU A 199 -22.39 -7.95 5.20
CA LEU A 199 -21.38 -7.70 4.16
C LEU A 199 -21.23 -8.96 3.30
N PRO A 200 -21.52 -8.92 1.98
CA PRO A 200 -21.36 -10.08 1.12
C PRO A 200 -19.94 -10.62 1.27
N VAL A 201 -19.87 -11.87 1.72
CA VAL A 201 -18.64 -12.55 2.10
C VAL A 201 -17.74 -12.58 0.88
N TRP A 202 -16.65 -11.81 0.91
CA TRP A 202 -15.57 -11.98 -0.04
C TRP A 202 -15.07 -13.42 0.09
N PRO A 203 -14.92 -14.18 -1.01
CA PRO A 203 -14.66 -15.61 -0.94
C PRO A 203 -13.31 -15.94 -0.31
N ASN A 204 -12.40 -14.96 -0.19
CA ASN A 204 -11.18 -15.08 0.60
C ASN A 204 -10.62 -13.72 1.05
N LEU A 205 -9.66 -13.77 1.98
CA LEU A 205 -8.97 -12.59 2.52
C LEU A 205 -8.29 -11.75 1.44
N ARG A 206 -7.73 -12.34 0.38
CA ARG A 206 -7.02 -11.58 -0.66
C ARG A 206 -7.98 -10.69 -1.44
N GLN A 207 -9.14 -11.22 -1.83
CA GLN A 207 -10.17 -10.44 -2.50
C GLN A 207 -10.75 -9.36 -1.60
N MET A 208 -11.04 -9.66 -0.33
CA MET A 208 -11.48 -8.65 0.63
C MET A 208 -10.48 -7.49 0.70
N MET A 209 -9.20 -7.80 0.89
CA MET A 209 -8.14 -6.81 1.02
C MET A 209 -7.95 -6.00 -0.26
N GLY A 210 -7.85 -6.65 -1.42
CA GLY A 210 -7.64 -5.99 -2.71
C GLY A 210 -8.82 -5.14 -3.14
N CYS A 211 -10.04 -5.65 -3.01
CA CYS A 211 -11.25 -4.90 -3.35
C CYS A 211 -11.53 -3.74 -2.41
N THR A 212 -11.20 -3.88 -1.12
CA THR A 212 -11.28 -2.76 -0.19
C THR A 212 -10.25 -1.68 -0.50
N PHE A 213 -9.01 -2.08 -0.81
CA PHE A 213 -8.00 -1.14 -1.27
C PHE A 213 -8.47 -0.39 -2.52
N TYR A 214 -8.98 -1.11 -3.53
CA TYR A 214 -9.53 -0.52 -4.74
C TYR A 214 -10.65 0.46 -4.42
N TYR A 215 -11.58 0.08 -3.53
CA TYR A 215 -12.71 0.92 -3.15
C TYR A 215 -12.27 2.25 -2.48
N LEU A 216 -11.25 2.18 -1.62
CA LEU A 216 -10.74 3.34 -0.89
C LEU A 216 -9.86 4.24 -1.75
N PHE A 217 -8.94 3.64 -2.51
CA PHE A 217 -7.78 4.34 -3.04
C PHE A 217 -7.72 4.27 -4.56
N LYS A 218 -7.31 5.39 -5.15
CA LYS A 218 -6.68 5.45 -6.46
C LYS A 218 -5.30 6.11 -6.30
N LYS A 219 -4.41 5.93 -7.27
CA LYS A 219 -3.14 6.67 -7.30
C LYS A 219 -3.46 8.17 -7.44
N SER A 220 -2.73 9.03 -6.73
CA SER A 220 -2.82 10.48 -6.96
C SER A 220 -2.20 10.83 -8.32
N ASP A 221 -2.52 12.00 -8.87
CA ASP A 221 -1.92 12.47 -10.13
C ASP A 221 -0.39 12.61 -10.00
N PHE A 222 0.07 13.04 -8.82
CA PHE A 222 1.50 13.10 -8.50
C PHE A 222 2.16 11.72 -8.59
N LEU A 223 1.61 10.71 -7.91
CA LEU A 223 2.17 9.37 -7.92
C LEU A 223 2.07 8.72 -9.31
N GLN A 224 0.94 8.91 -10.00
CA GLN A 224 0.73 8.38 -11.34
C GLN A 224 1.78 8.94 -12.32
N LYS A 225 2.00 10.26 -12.31
CA LYS A 225 3.05 10.89 -13.13
C LYS A 225 4.42 10.28 -12.85
N ARG A 226 4.79 10.11 -11.57
CA ARG A 226 6.09 9.50 -11.20
C ARG A 226 6.18 8.04 -11.62
N LEU A 227 5.10 7.27 -11.54
CA LEU A 227 5.06 5.90 -12.02
C LEU A 227 5.29 5.83 -13.53
N ASP A 228 4.66 6.71 -14.29
CA ASP A 228 4.79 6.73 -15.76
C ASP A 228 6.24 7.08 -16.19
N GLU A 229 6.84 8.09 -15.55
CA GLU A 229 8.26 8.44 -15.74
C GLU A 229 9.19 7.24 -15.47
N TRP A 230 8.95 6.52 -14.37
CA TRP A 230 9.77 5.35 -14.02
C TRP A 230 9.52 4.16 -14.93
N LYS A 231 8.27 3.90 -15.33
CA LYS A 231 7.94 2.82 -16.28
C LYS A 231 8.63 3.03 -17.61
N GLU A 232 8.63 4.25 -18.12
CA GLU A 232 9.36 4.61 -19.35
C GLU A 232 10.87 4.36 -19.16
N LYS A 233 11.47 4.93 -18.11
CA LYS A 233 12.90 4.80 -17.82
C LYS A 233 13.37 3.35 -17.62
N LEU A 234 12.53 2.52 -17.00
CA LEU A 234 12.84 1.11 -16.72
C LEU A 234 12.51 0.19 -17.89
N GLY A 235 11.83 0.68 -18.94
CA GLY A 235 11.46 -0.11 -20.09
C GLY A 235 10.26 -1.04 -19.84
N PHE A 236 9.34 -0.69 -18.95
CA PHE A 236 8.19 -1.53 -18.57
C PHE A 236 7.24 -1.77 -19.72
N ASN A 237 7.14 -0.86 -20.69
CA ASN A 237 6.19 -0.96 -21.81
C ASN A 237 6.75 -1.80 -22.97
N GLN A 238 8.07 -1.99 -23.01
CA GLN A 238 8.81 -2.62 -24.10
C GLN A 238 9.29 -4.04 -23.75
N ASN A 239 9.05 -4.51 -22.52
CA ASN A 239 9.54 -5.79 -22.02
C ASN A 239 8.47 -6.50 -21.17
N ILE A 240 8.59 -7.82 -21.04
CA ILE A 240 7.91 -8.57 -19.97
C ILE A 240 8.70 -8.36 -18.68
N VAL A 241 8.01 -7.97 -17.61
CA VAL A 241 8.62 -7.60 -16.33
C VAL A 241 8.42 -8.70 -15.30
N LEU A 242 9.54 -9.24 -14.81
CA LEU A 242 9.58 -10.04 -13.59
C LEU A 242 9.90 -9.12 -12.40
N GLY A 243 8.91 -8.79 -11.58
CA GLY A 243 9.09 -8.06 -10.34
C GLY A 243 9.67 -8.96 -9.25
N ILE A 244 10.78 -8.56 -8.64
CA ILE A 244 11.45 -9.28 -7.57
C ILE A 244 11.51 -8.34 -6.37
N HIS A 245 11.03 -8.79 -5.21
CA HIS A 245 11.20 -8.03 -3.97
C HIS A 245 12.06 -8.79 -2.96
N ILE A 246 13.20 -8.21 -2.59
CA ILE A 246 14.10 -8.78 -1.58
C ILE A 246 14.00 -7.96 -0.29
N ARG A 247 13.25 -8.50 0.67
CA ARG A 247 13.15 -7.96 2.03
C ARG A 247 14.38 -8.32 2.84
N GLN A 248 15.18 -7.32 3.21
CA GLN A 248 16.35 -7.50 4.07
C GLN A 248 16.12 -7.04 5.50
N GLY A 249 14.97 -6.40 5.76
CA GLY A 249 14.51 -6.21 7.12
C GLY A 249 15.03 -4.95 7.81
N ASP A 250 14.45 -4.58 8.96
CA ASP A 250 14.71 -3.28 9.60
C ASP A 250 16.17 -3.03 10.04
N SER A 251 16.99 -4.08 10.11
CA SER A 251 18.41 -4.01 10.48
C SER A 251 19.22 -3.24 9.45
N VAL A 252 18.82 -3.25 8.18
CA VAL A 252 19.51 -2.48 7.13
C VAL A 252 19.40 -0.97 7.33
N PHE A 253 18.40 -0.50 8.08
CA PHE A 253 18.19 0.91 8.40
C PHE A 253 18.85 1.34 9.72
N HIS A 254 19.46 0.42 10.46
CA HIS A 254 20.19 0.72 11.70
C HIS A 254 21.70 0.71 11.43
N HIS A 255 22.28 1.90 11.23
CA HIS A 255 23.71 2.07 10.91
C HIS A 255 24.70 1.47 11.94
N ASN A 256 24.24 1.14 13.14
CA ASN A 256 25.06 0.62 14.25
C ASN A 256 24.76 -0.84 14.66
N ARG A 257 23.94 -1.59 13.91
CA ARG A 257 23.78 -3.03 14.16
C ARG A 257 24.50 -3.80 13.07
N GLN A 258 25.37 -4.74 13.45
CA GLN A 258 25.89 -5.75 12.53
C GLN A 258 24.69 -6.42 11.85
N ASP A 259 24.51 -6.16 10.56
CA ASP A 259 23.39 -6.68 9.80
C ASP A 259 23.55 -8.20 9.65
N THR A 260 22.85 -8.95 10.49
CA THR A 260 22.93 -10.41 10.48
C THR A 260 22.13 -11.04 9.34
N ARG A 261 21.26 -10.28 8.65
CA ARG A 261 20.47 -10.81 7.50
C ARG A 261 21.24 -10.84 6.20
N PHE A 262 22.33 -10.07 6.08
CA PHE A 262 23.30 -10.21 5.00
C PHE A 262 24.21 -11.44 5.16
N LYS A 263 24.16 -12.18 6.28
CA LYS A 263 25.10 -13.28 6.55
C LYS A 263 24.89 -14.52 5.68
N ASN A 264 23.70 -14.73 5.11
CA ASN A 264 23.45 -15.90 4.27
C ASN A 264 23.25 -15.48 2.81
N THR A 265 24.36 -15.19 2.13
CA THR A 265 24.41 -14.95 0.67
C THR A 265 23.69 -16.04 -0.12
N LYS A 266 23.68 -17.28 0.38
CA LYS A 266 22.98 -18.41 -0.24
C LYS A 266 21.47 -18.19 -0.38
N ASP A 267 20.83 -17.54 0.59
CA ASP A 267 19.38 -17.29 0.52
C ASP A 267 19.04 -16.23 -0.54
N ILE A 268 19.90 -15.22 -0.67
CA ILE A 268 19.80 -14.19 -1.71
C ILE A 268 20.03 -14.80 -3.09
N GLU A 269 21.08 -15.61 -3.22
CA GLU A 269 21.42 -16.28 -4.47
C GLU A 269 20.33 -17.25 -4.91
N ALA A 270 19.76 -18.03 -3.98
CA ALA A 270 18.63 -18.90 -4.27
C ALA A 270 17.41 -18.12 -4.79
N GLY A 271 17.18 -16.90 -4.30
CA GLY A 271 16.14 -16.00 -4.82
C GLY A 271 16.37 -15.65 -6.30
N PHE A 272 17.60 -15.28 -6.67
CA PHE A 272 17.93 -14.95 -8.05
C PHE A 272 18.04 -16.19 -8.96
N GLU A 273 18.45 -17.35 -8.44
CA GLU A 273 18.38 -18.62 -9.16
C GLU A 273 16.93 -18.97 -9.51
N CYS A 274 15.99 -18.74 -8.59
CA CYS A 274 14.57 -18.88 -8.88
C CYS A 274 14.09 -17.87 -9.92
N ALA A 275 14.58 -16.62 -9.87
CA ALA A 275 14.27 -15.63 -10.90
C ALA A 275 14.75 -16.07 -12.30
N LEU A 276 15.92 -16.70 -12.41
CA LEU A 276 16.41 -17.28 -13.67
C LEU A 276 15.50 -18.40 -14.17
N GLN A 277 15.01 -19.27 -13.28
CA GLN A 277 14.08 -20.34 -13.66
C GLN A 277 12.75 -19.77 -14.17
N ILE A 278 12.18 -18.80 -13.46
CA ILE A 278 10.94 -18.13 -13.87
C ILE A 278 11.14 -17.40 -15.21
N GLN A 279 12.26 -16.69 -15.39
CA GLN A 279 12.60 -16.05 -16.66
C GLN A 279 12.61 -17.06 -17.81
N LYS A 280 13.27 -18.21 -17.65
CA LYS A 280 13.30 -19.25 -18.71
C LYS A 280 11.90 -19.73 -19.10
N GLU A 281 11.01 -19.92 -18.13
CA GLU A 281 9.62 -20.31 -18.41
C GLU A 281 8.83 -19.20 -19.12
N ILE A 282 9.06 -17.93 -18.76
CA ILE A 282 8.49 -16.77 -19.48
C ILE A 282 8.99 -16.75 -20.93
N GLU A 283 10.30 -16.82 -21.13
CA GLU A 283 10.94 -16.78 -22.45
C GLU A 283 10.44 -17.91 -23.35
N LYS A 284 10.33 -19.12 -22.81
CA LYS A 284 9.77 -20.29 -23.49
C LYS A 284 8.30 -20.08 -23.85
N LYS A 285 7.46 -19.64 -22.91
CA LYS A 285 6.02 -19.45 -23.13
C LYS A 285 5.72 -18.39 -24.19
N TYR A 286 6.43 -17.26 -24.13
CA TYR A 286 6.17 -16.10 -25.01
C TYR A 286 7.11 -16.01 -26.21
N LYS A 287 8.05 -16.95 -26.36
CA LYS A 287 9.03 -17.02 -27.45
C LYS A 287 9.77 -15.68 -27.65
N THR A 288 10.25 -15.11 -26.55
CA THR A 288 10.89 -13.79 -26.50
C THR A 288 12.04 -13.79 -25.50
N ASP A 289 13.09 -13.01 -25.77
CA ASP A 289 14.21 -12.73 -24.86
C ASP A 289 14.03 -11.39 -24.12
N LYS A 290 12.96 -10.65 -24.43
CA LYS A 290 12.66 -9.33 -23.85
C LYS A 290 12.07 -9.43 -22.44
N VAL A 291 12.82 -10.04 -21.53
CA VAL A 291 12.46 -10.16 -20.12
C VAL A 291 13.43 -9.33 -19.27
N ILE A 292 12.88 -8.39 -18.49
CA ILE A 292 13.65 -7.60 -17.53
C ILE A 292 13.23 -7.95 -16.11
N TRP A 293 14.12 -7.71 -15.15
CA TRP A 293 13.86 -7.87 -13.73
C TRP A 293 13.70 -6.51 -13.09
N PHE A 294 12.53 -6.21 -12.55
CA PHE A 294 12.36 -5.07 -11.67
C PHE A 294 12.69 -5.49 -10.24
N LEU A 295 13.76 -4.93 -9.66
CA LEU A 295 14.19 -5.25 -8.29
C LEU A 295 13.81 -4.13 -7.31
N ALA A 296 12.89 -4.46 -6.41
CA ALA A 296 12.60 -3.71 -5.20
C ALA A 296 13.38 -4.32 -4.02
N ALA A 297 14.08 -3.50 -3.24
CA ALA A 297 14.87 -3.97 -2.12
C ALA A 297 15.12 -2.87 -1.10
N ASP A 298 15.25 -3.25 0.18
CA ASP A 298 15.54 -2.34 1.28
C ASP A 298 17.00 -1.83 1.31
N SER A 299 17.86 -2.27 0.38
CA SER A 299 19.29 -1.93 0.38
C SER A 299 19.83 -1.56 -0.99
N GLU A 300 20.51 -0.41 -1.06
CA GLU A 300 21.26 -0.01 -2.25
C GLU A 300 22.43 -0.96 -2.52
N LYS A 301 23.00 -1.58 -1.48
CA LYS A 301 24.03 -2.63 -1.67
C LYS A 301 23.48 -3.83 -2.41
N MET A 302 22.24 -4.23 -2.13
CA MET A 302 21.57 -5.34 -2.83
C MET A 302 21.31 -4.98 -4.29
N LYS A 303 20.79 -3.79 -4.56
CA LYS A 303 20.56 -3.31 -5.93
C LYS A 303 21.87 -3.25 -6.72
N THR A 304 22.95 -2.76 -6.09
CA THR A 304 24.29 -2.71 -6.70
C THR A 304 24.83 -4.10 -6.99
N PHE A 305 24.78 -5.01 -6.01
CA PHE A 305 25.20 -6.40 -6.17
C PHE A 305 24.45 -7.09 -7.32
N ALA A 306 23.13 -6.96 -7.36
CA ALA A 306 22.31 -7.58 -8.40
C ALA A 306 22.64 -7.03 -9.80
N LYS A 307 22.83 -5.71 -9.92
CA LYS A 307 23.25 -5.09 -11.19
C LYS A 307 24.65 -5.55 -11.62
N GLN A 308 25.61 -5.63 -10.69
CA GLN A 308 26.96 -6.13 -11.01
C GLN A 308 26.95 -7.58 -11.46
N LYS A 309 26.13 -8.44 -10.82
CA LYS A 309 26.10 -9.89 -11.10
C LYS A 309 25.27 -10.25 -12.34
N TYR A 310 24.13 -9.58 -12.56
CA TYR A 310 23.17 -9.95 -13.60
C TYR A 310 23.07 -8.93 -14.75
N GLY A 311 23.80 -7.82 -14.66
CA GLY A 311 23.90 -6.82 -15.71
C GLY A 311 22.62 -6.00 -15.92
N ASP A 312 22.46 -5.49 -17.14
CA ASP A 312 21.41 -4.53 -17.50
C ASP A 312 19.98 -5.09 -17.45
N LYS A 313 19.80 -6.41 -17.34
CA LYS A 313 18.47 -6.99 -17.16
C LYS A 313 17.84 -6.56 -15.82
N VAL A 314 18.66 -6.23 -14.82
CA VAL A 314 18.19 -5.80 -13.49
C VAL A 314 17.97 -4.28 -13.49
N ARG A 315 16.70 -3.90 -13.38
CA ARG A 315 16.21 -2.52 -13.34
C ARG A 315 15.68 -2.23 -11.93
N CYS A 316 16.02 -1.09 -11.37
CA CYS A 316 15.55 -0.68 -10.04
C CYS A 316 15.39 0.83 -10.00
N ILE A 317 14.55 1.30 -9.08
CA ILE A 317 14.50 2.73 -8.74
C ILE A 317 15.79 3.09 -8.02
N THR A 318 16.41 4.17 -8.47
CA THR A 318 17.52 4.83 -7.78
C THR A 318 16.98 5.97 -6.94
N GLY A 319 17.41 6.09 -5.69
CA GLY A 319 16.98 7.17 -4.79
C GLY A 319 17.21 6.81 -3.33
N ALA A 320 16.70 7.64 -2.42
CA ALA A 320 16.73 7.34 -0.99
C ALA A 320 15.91 6.07 -0.70
N ILE A 321 16.51 5.13 0.05
CA ILE A 321 15.78 4.01 0.64
C ILE A 321 15.62 4.30 2.12
N GLU A 322 14.38 4.44 2.58
CA GLU A 322 14.08 4.67 3.99
C GLU A 322 12.89 3.83 4.43
N HIS A 323 12.93 3.38 5.68
CA HIS A 323 11.80 2.68 6.26
C HIS A 323 10.71 3.70 6.61
N VAL A 324 9.50 3.54 6.07
CA VAL A 324 8.30 4.38 6.30
C VAL A 324 7.99 4.58 7.80
N GLY A 325 8.37 3.61 8.65
CA GLY A 325 8.21 3.71 10.11
C GLY A 325 9.36 4.41 10.86
N HIS A 326 10.49 4.67 10.21
CA HIS A 326 11.73 5.22 10.79
C HIS A 326 12.41 6.19 9.82
N VAL A 327 11.66 7.16 9.30
CA VAL A 327 12.21 8.10 8.34
C VAL A 327 13.16 9.09 9.04
N THR A 328 14.27 9.41 8.40
CA THR A 328 15.12 10.54 8.77
C THR A 328 14.34 11.85 8.65
N LYS A 329 14.42 12.69 9.68
CA LYS A 329 13.73 13.99 9.69
C LYS A 329 14.17 14.83 8.48
N GLY A 330 13.22 15.25 7.65
CA GLY A 330 13.46 16.06 6.44
C GLY A 330 13.54 15.28 5.13
N ASN A 331 13.39 13.95 5.15
CA ASN A 331 13.41 13.10 3.94
C ASN A 331 12.16 12.21 3.81
N GLU A 332 11.13 12.48 4.62
CA GLU A 332 9.88 11.69 4.72
C GLU A 332 9.22 11.46 3.37
N ASP A 333 9.20 12.49 2.54
CA ASP A 333 8.56 12.44 1.23
C ASP A 333 9.29 11.51 0.25
N ALA A 334 10.63 11.54 0.24
CA ALA A 334 11.42 10.73 -0.68
C ALA A 334 11.36 9.24 -0.30
N GLY A 335 11.43 8.93 0.99
CA GLY A 335 11.28 7.57 1.50
C GLY A 335 9.91 6.96 1.17
N HIS A 336 8.83 7.73 1.41
CA HIS A 336 7.48 7.29 1.06
C HIS A 336 7.27 7.17 -0.45
N LEU A 337 7.78 8.11 -1.25
CA LEU A 337 7.69 8.05 -2.71
C LEU A 337 8.36 6.78 -3.23
N SER A 338 9.59 6.50 -2.83
CA SER A 338 10.35 5.31 -3.23
C SER A 338 9.57 4.03 -2.89
N MET A 339 9.00 3.96 -1.69
CA MET A 339 8.16 2.83 -1.26
C MET A 339 6.91 2.67 -2.11
N PHE A 340 6.16 3.75 -2.39
CA PHE A 340 4.96 3.68 -3.22
C PHE A 340 5.28 3.32 -4.67
N LEU A 341 6.39 3.80 -5.20
CA LEU A 341 6.85 3.44 -6.54
C LEU A 341 7.20 1.95 -6.60
N ASP A 342 8.00 1.42 -5.67
CA ASP A 342 8.28 -0.02 -5.58
C ASP A 342 6.97 -0.83 -5.46
N PHE A 343 6.04 -0.39 -4.61
CA PHE A 343 4.77 -1.06 -4.37
C PHE A 343 3.93 -1.19 -5.65
N PHE A 344 3.78 -0.09 -6.40
CA PHE A 344 2.95 -0.10 -7.61
C PHE A 344 3.67 -0.64 -8.83
N LEU A 345 4.99 -0.50 -8.95
CA LEU A 345 5.75 -1.17 -10.03
C LEU A 345 5.75 -2.69 -9.87
N LEU A 346 5.80 -3.23 -8.63
CA LEU A 346 5.60 -4.66 -8.39
C LEU A 346 4.17 -5.10 -8.73
N GLN A 347 3.17 -4.27 -8.39
CA GLN A 347 1.78 -4.53 -8.78
C GLN A 347 1.60 -4.53 -10.30
N ASP A 348 2.33 -3.68 -11.02
CA ASP A 348 2.25 -3.57 -12.48
C ASP A 348 3.14 -4.58 -13.22
N ALA A 349 4.04 -5.28 -12.53
CA ALA A 349 4.85 -6.34 -13.11
C ALA A 349 3.98 -7.49 -13.66
N ASP A 350 4.40 -8.09 -14.77
CA ASP A 350 3.70 -9.21 -15.42
C ASP A 350 3.76 -10.47 -14.55
N TYR A 351 4.92 -10.70 -13.94
CA TYR A 351 5.20 -11.77 -12.99
C TYR A 351 5.87 -11.24 -11.73
N ARG A 352 5.69 -11.94 -10.61
CA ARG A 352 6.23 -11.54 -9.30
C ARG A 352 6.94 -12.68 -8.62
N LEU A 353 8.07 -12.38 -7.98
CA LEU A 353 8.81 -13.28 -7.11
C LEU A 353 9.04 -12.64 -5.75
N TYR A 354 8.57 -13.34 -4.71
CA TYR A 354 8.76 -12.97 -3.32
C TYR A 354 9.56 -14.06 -2.62
N PRO A 355 10.90 -13.92 -2.53
CA PRO A 355 11.71 -14.94 -1.93
C PRO A 355 11.34 -15.13 -0.46
N GLY A 356 11.18 -14.06 0.33
CA GLY A 356 10.94 -14.15 1.78
C GLY A 356 9.52 -13.78 2.25
N PRO A 357 9.22 -13.99 3.55
CA PRO A 357 8.02 -13.47 4.16
C PRO A 357 8.10 -11.94 4.33
N SER A 358 7.12 -11.22 3.81
CA SER A 358 7.03 -9.77 3.93
C SER A 358 5.56 -9.33 3.94
N THR A 359 5.21 -8.43 4.86
CA THR A 359 3.88 -7.81 4.86
C THR A 359 3.70 -6.85 3.68
N PHE A 360 4.79 -6.30 3.15
CA PHE A 360 4.79 -5.51 1.92
C PHE A 360 4.42 -6.36 0.71
N ASP A 361 5.02 -7.56 0.58
CA ASP A 361 4.70 -8.49 -0.51
C ASP A 361 3.26 -8.99 -0.42
N ASN A 362 2.80 -9.27 0.80
CA ASN A 362 1.40 -9.63 1.02
C ASN A 362 0.46 -8.50 0.59
N ALA A 363 0.81 -7.23 0.84
CA ALA A 363 0.03 -6.09 0.40
C ALA A 363 -0.04 -6.00 -1.14
N VAL A 364 1.08 -6.21 -1.84
CA VAL A 364 1.09 -6.25 -3.33
C VAL A 364 0.24 -7.43 -3.83
N ASP A 365 0.38 -8.61 -3.23
CA ASP A 365 -0.38 -9.81 -3.57
C ASP A 365 -1.89 -9.60 -3.35
N TYR A 366 -2.30 -8.88 -2.30
CA TYR A 366 -3.69 -8.53 -2.05
C TYR A 366 -4.26 -7.61 -3.13
N ILE A 367 -3.56 -6.53 -3.48
CA ILE A 367 -4.05 -5.58 -4.49
C ILE A 367 -3.92 -6.11 -5.92
N THR A 368 -3.31 -7.27 -6.12
CA THR A 368 -3.34 -8.03 -7.37
C THR A 368 -4.35 -9.19 -7.31
N LEU A 369 -5.24 -9.18 -6.30
CA LEU A 369 -6.28 -10.18 -6.05
C LEU A 369 -5.75 -11.62 -5.94
N GLY A 370 -4.47 -11.77 -5.55
CA GLY A 370 -3.81 -13.07 -5.45
C GLY A 370 -3.52 -13.71 -6.80
N SER A 371 -3.17 -12.91 -7.81
CA SER A 371 -2.90 -13.36 -9.18
C SER A 371 -2.03 -14.63 -9.24
N GLN A 372 -2.29 -15.50 -10.20
CA GLN A 372 -1.51 -16.71 -10.46
C GLN A 372 -0.10 -16.44 -11.02
N ASN A 373 0.28 -15.17 -11.15
CA ASN A 373 1.57 -14.73 -11.69
C ASN A 373 2.63 -14.50 -10.60
N ALA A 374 2.30 -14.80 -9.33
CA ALA A 374 3.21 -14.66 -8.21
C ALA A 374 3.82 -16.01 -7.79
N ALA A 375 5.11 -15.98 -7.48
CA ALA A 375 5.90 -17.06 -6.93
C ALA A 375 6.40 -16.70 -5.53
N ARG A 376 6.46 -17.69 -4.63
CA ARG A 376 7.10 -17.56 -3.32
C ARG A 376 8.17 -18.63 -3.18
N ALA A 377 9.42 -18.23 -2.94
CA ALA A 377 10.54 -19.17 -2.89
C ALA A 377 10.78 -19.75 -1.48
N PHE A 378 10.55 -18.97 -0.41
CA PHE A 378 10.85 -19.39 0.96
C PHE A 378 9.60 -19.43 1.83
N SER A 379 9.43 -20.54 2.54
CA SER A 379 8.49 -20.67 3.65
C SER A 379 9.29 -20.81 4.94
N ARG A 380 9.04 -19.92 5.91
CA ARG A 380 9.57 -20.01 7.29
C ARG A 380 11.11 -20.09 7.39
N GLY A 381 11.83 -19.30 6.60
CA GLY A 381 13.28 -19.12 6.76
C GLY A 381 14.14 -20.30 6.30
N LYS A 382 13.59 -21.21 5.49
CA LYS A 382 14.36 -22.24 4.78
C LYS A 382 14.27 -22.00 3.27
N VAL A 383 15.39 -22.19 2.58
CA VAL A 383 15.46 -22.24 1.12
C VAL A 383 14.60 -23.41 0.65
N GLY A 384 13.42 -23.11 0.12
CA GLY A 384 12.54 -24.07 -0.54
C GLY A 384 12.87 -24.18 -2.03
N PRO A 385 12.34 -25.20 -2.72
CA PRO A 385 12.45 -25.27 -4.17
C PRO A 385 11.77 -24.04 -4.81
N CYS A 386 12.32 -23.56 -5.93
CA CYS A 386 11.70 -22.48 -6.68
C CYS A 386 10.29 -22.89 -7.12
N VAL A 387 9.30 -22.08 -6.73
CA VAL A 387 7.90 -22.30 -7.13
C VAL A 387 7.61 -21.48 -8.37
N ILE A 388 7.52 -22.12 -9.52
CA ILE A 388 7.12 -21.46 -10.77
C ILE A 388 5.68 -20.94 -10.65
N PRO A 389 5.39 -19.69 -11.07
CA PRO A 389 4.04 -19.15 -11.14
C PRO A 389 3.08 -20.14 -11.83
N PRO A 390 1.91 -20.44 -11.24
CA PRO A 390 0.96 -21.38 -11.84
C PRO A 390 0.60 -21.05 -13.30
N SER A 391 0.53 -19.78 -13.67
CA SER A 391 0.24 -19.33 -15.04
C SER A 391 1.38 -19.57 -16.04
N LEU A 392 2.51 -20.11 -15.62
CA LEU A 392 3.60 -20.56 -16.48
C LEU A 392 3.67 -22.09 -16.59
N LYS A 393 2.84 -22.82 -15.83
CA LYS A 393 2.77 -24.28 -15.86
C LYS A 393 1.71 -24.70 -16.90
N ASP A 394 1.99 -24.45 -18.16
CA ASP A 394 1.20 -24.92 -19.30
C ASP A 394 2.02 -25.86 -20.19
#